data_AF-A0A7W1JHI4-F1
#
_entry.id   AF-A0A7W1JHI4-F1
#
_cell.length_a   1.000
_cell.length_b   1.000
_cell.length_c   1.000
_cell.angle_alpha   90.00
_cell.angle_beta   90.00
_cell.angle_gamma   90.00
#
_symmetry.space_group_name_H-M   'P 1'
#
loop_
_entity.id
_entity.type
_entity.pdbx_description
1 polymer ?
#
loop_
_entity_poly.entity_id
_entity_poly.type
_entity_poly.pdbx_seq_one_letter_code
_entity_poly.pdbx_strand_id
1 'polypeptide(L)'
;MPARIDHAVVETDDPHATAAFYERMLGARIVVEEGRPVKRVAVLVLLAAVAAACGGSSGDAVAHVGKTTITRSELREAVGHFKDEAAAEGRPFPKEGTDGYRTVERQALVLLVYRAELLQSAEKLGVRVSESDVDARMKSAGTESDAGQFARDTVRSQLTYEGVYAKVTSDIAPTRRE
;
A
#
# COMPACT_ATOMS: atom_id res chain seq x y z
N MET A 1 24.35 -7.16 -2.86
CA MET A 1 23.62 -8.44 -3.06
C MET A 1 22.18 -8.19 -2.60
N PRO A 2 21.14 -8.38 -3.44
CA PRO A 2 19.77 -8.18 -2.99
C PRO A 2 19.42 -9.24 -1.95
N ALA A 3 18.73 -8.84 -0.88
CA ALA A 3 18.21 -9.76 0.12
C ALA A 3 17.24 -10.74 -0.57
N ARG A 4 17.60 -12.02 -0.62
CA ARG A 4 16.65 -13.07 -0.97
C ARG A 4 15.82 -13.34 0.27
N ILE A 5 14.51 -13.26 0.15
CA ILE A 5 13.60 -13.81 1.16
C ILE A 5 13.59 -15.31 0.88
N ASP A 6 14.41 -16.07 1.62
CA ASP A 6 14.53 -17.51 1.40
C ASP A 6 13.34 -18.29 1.97
N HIS A 7 12.53 -17.67 2.84
CA HIS A 7 11.28 -18.22 3.35
C HIS A 7 10.38 -17.12 3.91
N ALA A 8 9.06 -17.33 3.85
CA ALA A 8 8.06 -16.51 4.52
C ALA A 8 7.08 -17.44 5.24
N VAL A 9 6.74 -17.09 6.49
CA VAL A 9 5.74 -17.82 7.28
C VAL A 9 4.48 -16.98 7.34
N VAL A 10 3.36 -17.58 6.95
CA VAL A 10 2.04 -16.92 6.92
C VAL A 10 1.10 -17.75 7.80
N GLU A 11 0.56 -17.14 8.84
CA GLU A 11 -0.52 -17.73 9.63
C GLU A 11 -1.85 -17.57 8.88
N THR A 12 -2.63 -18.65 8.77
CA THR A 12 -3.90 -18.68 8.04
C THR A 12 -4.80 -19.75 8.64
N ASP A 13 -6.11 -19.46 8.68
CA ASP A 13 -7.12 -20.39 9.17
C ASP A 13 -7.31 -21.59 8.22
N ASP A 14 -6.93 -21.43 6.95
CA ASP A 14 -6.96 -22.48 5.92
C ASP A 14 -5.63 -22.51 5.15
N PRO A 15 -4.64 -23.27 5.65
CA PRO A 15 -3.31 -23.36 5.04
C PRO A 15 -3.34 -23.99 3.64
N HIS A 16 -4.31 -24.86 3.36
CA HIS A 16 -4.40 -25.53 2.06
C HIS A 16 -4.95 -24.60 0.97
N ALA A 17 -6.02 -23.85 1.26
CA ALA A 17 -6.54 -22.85 0.32
C ALA A 17 -5.50 -21.75 0.03
N THR A 18 -4.76 -21.36 1.06
CA THR A 18 -3.70 -20.35 0.95
C THR A 18 -2.54 -20.86 0.09
N ALA A 19 -2.07 -22.10 0.32
CA ALA A 19 -1.03 -22.71 -0.51
C ALA A 19 -1.46 -22.82 -1.98
N ALA A 20 -2.69 -23.27 -2.25
CA ALA A 20 -3.21 -23.40 -3.60
C ALA A 20 -3.30 -22.06 -4.35
N PHE A 21 -3.63 -20.97 -3.65
CA PHE A 21 -3.64 -19.63 -4.22
C PHE A 21 -2.23 -19.20 -4.68
N TYR A 22 -1.21 -19.39 -3.84
CA TYR A 22 0.16 -19.00 -4.16
C TYR A 22 0.81 -19.89 -5.21
N GLU A 23 0.53 -21.20 -5.21
CA GLU A 23 0.95 -22.09 -6.29
C GLU A 23 0.39 -21.63 -7.64
N ARG A 24 -0.89 -21.24 -7.66
CA ARG A 24 -1.56 -20.77 -8.88
C ARG A 24 -1.07 -19.40 -9.36
N MET A 25 -0.74 -18.49 -8.44
CA MET A 25 -0.33 -17.13 -8.77
C MET A 25 1.16 -17.00 -9.08
N LEU A 26 2.01 -17.77 -8.39
CA LEU A 26 3.46 -17.60 -8.42
C LEU A 26 4.22 -18.84 -8.93
N GLY A 27 3.54 -19.97 -9.16
CA GLY A 27 4.18 -21.22 -9.61
C GLY A 27 5.14 -21.82 -8.58
N ALA A 28 5.10 -21.37 -7.33
CA ALA A 28 6.01 -21.79 -6.27
C ALA A 28 5.39 -22.93 -5.44
N ARG A 29 6.10 -24.06 -5.30
CA ARG A 29 5.69 -25.15 -4.40
C ARG A 29 5.84 -24.71 -2.95
N ILE A 30 4.75 -24.72 -2.20
CA ILE A 30 4.75 -24.38 -0.77
C ILE A 30 4.77 -25.66 0.06
N VAL A 31 5.70 -25.76 1.02
CA VAL A 31 5.75 -26.86 2.00
C VAL A 31 4.93 -26.45 3.22
N VAL A 32 3.85 -27.17 3.51
CA VAL A 32 3.01 -26.98 4.70
C VAL A 32 3.60 -27.84 5.83
N GLU A 33 4.23 -27.22 6.83
CA GLU A 33 4.69 -27.89 8.04
C GLU A 33 3.60 -27.79 9.12
N GLU A 34 2.88 -28.89 9.35
CA GLU A 34 1.91 -28.96 10.46
C GLU A 34 2.61 -29.35 11.77
N GLY A 35 2.60 -28.41 12.73
CA GLY A 35 2.60 -28.75 14.16
C GLY A 35 3.85 -28.41 14.97
N ARG A 36 3.75 -27.33 15.77
CA ARG A 36 4.15 -27.30 17.20
C ARG A 36 3.23 -26.33 17.95
N PRO A 37 2.70 -26.66 19.14
CA PRO A 37 1.89 -25.72 19.92
C PRO A 37 2.79 -24.68 20.58
N VAL A 38 2.89 -23.50 19.99
CA VAL A 38 3.50 -22.33 20.66
C VAL A 38 2.48 -21.70 21.58
N LYS A 39 2.80 -21.70 22.88
CA LYS A 39 1.97 -21.15 23.97
C LYS A 39 1.55 -19.71 23.64
N ARG A 40 0.24 -19.45 23.67
CA ARG A 40 -0.36 -18.12 23.61
C ARG A 40 0.20 -17.25 24.73
N VAL A 41 1.21 -16.44 24.45
CA VAL A 41 1.62 -15.35 25.35
C VAL A 41 0.78 -14.15 24.96
N ALA A 42 -0.25 -13.88 25.77
CA ALA A 42 -0.99 -12.63 25.71
C ALA A 42 -0.04 -11.50 26.11
N VAL A 43 0.46 -10.77 25.12
CA VAL A 43 1.27 -9.57 25.33
C VAL A 43 0.31 -8.40 25.52
N LEU A 44 -0.01 -8.14 26.79
CA LEU A 44 -0.49 -6.85 27.29
C LEU A 44 0.62 -5.82 27.07
N VAL A 45 0.48 -4.94 26.08
CA VAL A 45 1.35 -3.77 25.94
C VAL A 45 0.57 -2.52 26.32
N LEU A 46 1.10 -1.91 27.38
CA LEU A 46 0.71 -0.65 28.02
C LEU A 46 0.54 0.48 27.01
N LEU A 47 -0.51 1.26 27.25
CA LEU A 47 -0.69 2.61 26.75
C LEU A 47 0.52 3.50 27.09
N ALA A 48 1.15 4.04 26.04
CA ALA A 48 1.87 5.31 26.11
C ALA A 48 1.26 6.23 25.06
N ALA A 49 0.41 7.15 25.54
CA ALA A 49 -0.18 8.20 24.74
C ALA A 49 0.91 9.17 24.26
N VAL A 50 1.08 9.27 22.94
CA VAL A 50 1.61 10.48 22.30
C VAL A 50 0.53 10.93 21.33
N ALA A 51 -0.21 11.95 21.76
CA ALA A 51 -1.21 12.62 20.93
C ALA A 51 -0.49 13.40 19.82
N ALA A 52 -0.50 12.84 18.62
CA ALA A 52 -0.32 13.60 17.38
C ALA A 52 -1.30 13.03 16.35
N ALA A 53 -2.42 13.75 16.16
CA ALA A 53 -3.30 13.70 15.00
C ALA A 53 -3.53 12.33 14.33
N CYS A 54 -4.39 11.50 14.93
CA CYS A 54 -5.09 10.46 14.18
C CYS A 54 -6.54 10.43 14.66
N GLY A 55 -7.32 11.39 14.18
CA GLY A 55 -8.78 11.38 14.32
C GLY A 55 -9.35 10.31 13.40
N GLY A 56 -9.36 9.05 13.86
CA GLY A 56 -9.97 7.93 13.15
C GLY A 56 -10.72 7.07 14.15
N SER A 57 -12.04 7.23 14.21
CA SER A 57 -12.92 6.34 14.99
C SER A 57 -12.72 4.91 14.52
N SER A 58 -12.47 3.99 15.46
CA SER A 58 -12.08 2.59 15.26
C SER A 58 -13.10 1.74 14.48
N GLY A 59 -14.27 2.29 14.17
CA GLY A 59 -15.34 1.62 13.41
C GLY A 59 -15.27 1.78 11.90
N ASP A 60 -14.39 2.64 11.36
CA ASP A 60 -14.34 2.94 9.91
C ASP A 60 -13.07 2.42 9.21
N ALA A 61 -12.23 1.67 9.91
CA ALA A 61 -11.04 1.05 9.31
C ALA A 61 -11.43 -0.10 8.35
N VAL A 62 -10.80 -0.14 7.18
CA VAL A 62 -10.90 -1.25 6.21
C VAL A 62 -9.60 -2.04 6.11
N ALA A 63 -8.47 -1.46 6.52
CA ALA A 63 -7.20 -2.18 6.65
C ALA A 63 -6.25 -1.45 7.61
N HIS A 64 -5.30 -2.20 8.18
CA HIS A 64 -4.15 -1.65 8.91
C HIS A 64 -2.87 -2.11 8.23
N VAL A 65 -1.99 -1.17 7.91
CA VAL A 65 -0.69 -1.41 7.28
C VAL A 65 0.36 -0.84 8.23
N GLY A 66 1.00 -1.67 9.05
CA GLY A 66 1.91 -1.20 10.10
C GLY A 66 1.23 -0.18 11.02
N LYS A 67 1.72 1.06 11.02
CA LYS A 67 1.17 2.17 11.82
C LYS A 67 0.07 2.99 11.11
N THR A 68 -0.21 2.69 9.84
CA THR A 68 -1.19 3.42 9.03
C THR A 68 -2.51 2.69 9.04
N THR A 69 -3.60 3.41 9.33
CA THR A 69 -4.97 2.89 9.20
C THR A 69 -5.54 3.41 7.89
N ILE A 70 -6.06 2.50 7.06
CA ILE A 70 -6.82 2.84 5.85
C ILE A 70 -8.29 2.80 6.22
N THR A 71 -8.98 3.90 5.97
CA THR A 71 -10.40 4.10 6.28
C THR A 71 -11.30 3.75 5.10
N ARG A 72 -12.59 3.53 5.39
CA ARG A 72 -13.60 3.32 4.37
C ARG A 72 -13.78 4.56 3.50
N SER A 73 -13.59 5.75 4.05
CA SER A 73 -13.65 7.00 3.29
C SER A 73 -12.57 7.09 2.22
N GLU A 74 -11.31 6.78 2.58
CA GLU A 74 -10.19 6.77 1.62
C GLU A 74 -10.41 5.71 0.53
N LEU A 75 -10.94 4.53 0.91
CA LEU A 75 -11.29 3.50 -0.06
C LEU A 75 -12.36 3.99 -1.04
N ARG A 76 -13.43 4.64 -0.56
CA ARG A 76 -14.48 5.20 -1.41
C ARG A 76 -13.95 6.30 -2.33
N GLU A 77 -13.05 7.15 -1.82
CA GLU A 77 -12.42 8.20 -2.63
C GLU A 77 -11.58 7.59 -3.77
N ALA A 78 -10.78 6.56 -3.47
CA ALA A 78 -9.98 5.85 -4.46
C ALA A 78 -10.86 5.15 -5.53
N VAL A 79 -11.96 4.52 -5.12
CA VAL A 79 -12.95 3.94 -6.05
C VAL A 79 -13.62 5.03 -6.90
N GLY A 80 -13.91 6.19 -6.31
CA GLY A 80 -14.43 7.36 -7.01
C GLY A 80 -13.49 7.81 -8.12
N HIS A 81 -12.19 7.90 -7.83
CA HIS A 81 -11.19 8.23 -8.84
C HIS A 81 -11.16 7.23 -10.00
N PHE A 82 -11.21 5.92 -9.71
CA PHE A 82 -11.22 4.89 -10.76
C PHE A 82 -12.48 4.97 -11.63
N LYS A 83 -13.60 5.41 -11.04
CA LYS A 83 -14.84 5.66 -11.78
C LYS A 83 -14.71 6.87 -12.71
N ASP A 84 -14.08 7.93 -12.25
CA ASP A 84 -13.83 9.13 -13.05
C ASP A 84 -12.88 8.83 -14.22
N GLU A 85 -11.82 8.06 -13.99
CA GLU A 85 -10.92 7.58 -15.05
C GLU A 85 -11.67 6.70 -16.07
N ALA A 86 -12.46 5.74 -15.61
CA ALA A 86 -13.26 4.90 -16.51
C ALA A 86 -14.23 5.74 -17.36
N ALA A 87 -14.86 6.76 -16.76
CA ALA A 87 -15.74 7.67 -17.47
C ALA A 87 -14.98 8.51 -18.51
N ALA A 88 -13.80 9.03 -18.18
CA ALA A 88 -12.93 9.75 -19.10
C ALA A 88 -12.47 8.88 -20.29
N GLU A 89 -12.28 7.59 -20.06
CA GLU A 89 -11.95 6.59 -21.10
C GLU A 89 -13.18 6.07 -21.87
N GLY A 90 -14.40 6.51 -21.52
CA GLY A 90 -15.65 6.02 -22.13
C GLY A 90 -15.97 4.56 -21.80
N ARG A 91 -15.39 4.00 -20.73
CA ARG A 91 -15.58 2.62 -20.29
C ARG A 91 -16.70 2.54 -19.26
N PRO A 92 -17.52 1.47 -19.28
CA PRO A 92 -18.54 1.27 -18.26
C PRO A 92 -17.90 0.97 -16.91
N PHE A 93 -18.47 1.53 -15.84
CA PHE A 93 -18.07 1.22 -14.47
C PHE A 93 -19.06 0.24 -13.82
N PRO A 94 -18.59 -0.82 -13.12
CA PRO A 94 -19.46 -1.78 -12.45
C PRO A 94 -20.39 -1.12 -11.43
N LYS A 95 -21.62 -1.64 -11.29
CA LYS A 95 -22.59 -1.15 -10.29
C LYS A 95 -22.21 -1.62 -8.88
N GLU A 96 -22.46 -0.79 -7.88
CA GLU A 96 -22.28 -1.14 -6.47
C GLU A 96 -22.98 -2.47 -6.11
N GLY A 97 -22.36 -3.27 -5.25
CA GLY A 97 -22.87 -4.58 -4.84
C GLY A 97 -22.60 -5.73 -5.82
N THR A 98 -22.10 -5.45 -7.03
CA THR A 98 -21.70 -6.50 -8.00
C THR A 98 -20.29 -7.04 -7.71
N ASP A 99 -19.96 -8.23 -8.24
CA ASP A 99 -18.59 -8.78 -8.18
C ASP A 99 -17.56 -7.90 -8.90
N GLY A 100 -17.98 -7.23 -9.97
CA GLY A 100 -17.14 -6.27 -10.68
C GLY A 100 -16.78 -5.08 -9.79
N TYR A 101 -17.75 -4.53 -9.05
CA TYR A 101 -17.49 -3.42 -8.14
C TYR A 101 -16.60 -3.86 -6.97
N ARG A 102 -16.87 -5.02 -6.37
CA ARG A 102 -15.98 -5.62 -5.35
C ARG A 102 -14.54 -5.82 -5.85
N THR A 103 -14.36 -6.07 -7.14
CA THR A 103 -13.04 -6.18 -7.77
C THR A 103 -12.34 -4.83 -7.82
N VAL A 104 -13.06 -3.76 -8.20
CA VAL A 104 -12.53 -2.39 -8.17
C VAL A 104 -12.19 -1.94 -6.75
N GLU A 105 -13.06 -2.21 -5.77
CA GLU A 105 -12.77 -1.93 -4.35
C GLU A 105 -11.47 -2.62 -3.90
N ARG A 106 -11.26 -3.89 -4.25
CA ARG A 106 -10.01 -4.59 -3.92
C ARG A 106 -8.80 -3.94 -4.59
N GLN A 107 -8.90 -3.53 -5.86
CA GLN A 107 -7.80 -2.86 -6.56
C GLN A 107 -7.48 -1.50 -5.94
N ALA A 108 -8.49 -0.72 -5.58
CA ALA A 108 -8.34 0.54 -4.87
C ALA A 108 -7.69 0.32 -3.49
N LEU A 109 -8.10 -0.72 -2.74
CA LEU A 109 -7.48 -1.06 -1.47
C LEU A 109 -6.00 -1.45 -1.63
N VAL A 110 -5.66 -2.27 -2.63
CA VAL A 110 -4.27 -2.65 -2.94
C VAL A 110 -3.42 -1.41 -3.23
N LEU A 111 -3.95 -0.44 -3.99
CA LEU A 111 -3.26 0.82 -4.25
C LEU A 111 -2.99 1.59 -2.94
N LEU A 112 -3.98 1.70 -2.05
CA LEU A 112 -3.82 2.41 -0.78
C LEU A 112 -2.80 1.71 0.13
N VAL A 113 -2.81 0.37 0.17
CA VAL A 113 -1.80 -0.42 0.89
C VAL A 113 -0.40 -0.16 0.34
N TYR A 114 -0.23 -0.22 -0.98
CA TYR A 114 1.05 0.07 -1.64
C TYR A 114 1.58 1.47 -1.27
N ARG A 115 0.72 2.49 -1.29
CA ARG A 115 1.10 3.86 -0.91
C ARG A 115 1.55 3.94 0.56
N ALA A 116 0.83 3.27 1.46
CA ALA A 116 1.19 3.22 2.87
C ALA A 116 2.54 2.52 3.10
N GLU A 117 2.77 1.37 2.47
CA GLU A 117 4.04 0.64 2.55
C GLU A 117 5.22 1.45 1.99
N LEU A 118 4.99 2.15 0.88
CA LEU A 118 5.99 3.01 0.27
C LEU A 118 6.40 4.15 1.19
N LEU A 119 5.43 4.85 1.81
CA LEU A 119 5.70 5.93 2.77
C LEU A 119 6.47 5.41 4.00
N GLN A 120 6.12 4.23 4.51
CA GLN A 120 6.84 3.62 5.62
C GLN A 120 8.26 3.20 5.23
N SER A 121 8.44 2.71 4.00
CA SER A 121 9.77 2.36 3.47
C SER A 121 10.64 3.61 3.31
N ALA A 122 10.08 4.69 2.80
CA ALA A 122 10.76 5.98 2.70
C ALA A 122 11.21 6.51 4.06
N GLU A 123 10.35 6.45 5.08
CA GLU A 123 10.70 6.85 6.44
C GLU A 123 11.88 6.04 7.00
N LYS A 124 11.86 4.71 6.82
CA LYS A 124 12.97 3.81 7.23
C LYS A 124 14.28 4.15 6.52
N LEU A 125 14.21 4.62 5.27
CA LEU A 125 15.36 5.01 4.44
C LEU A 125 15.76 6.48 4.63
N GLY A 126 15.06 7.24 5.47
CA GLY A 126 15.29 8.67 5.69
C GLY A 126 14.88 9.56 4.51
N VAL A 127 14.06 9.04 3.58
CA VAL A 127 13.49 9.80 2.46
C VAL A 127 12.24 10.51 2.96
N ARG A 128 12.17 11.83 2.74
CA ARG A 128 11.01 12.66 3.11
C ARG A 128 10.54 13.48 1.90
N VAL A 129 9.23 13.52 1.71
CA VAL A 129 8.56 14.38 0.72
C VAL A 129 7.76 15.42 1.49
N SER A 130 8.03 16.69 1.26
CA SER A 130 7.32 17.80 1.89
C SER A 130 6.06 18.18 1.11
N GLU A 131 5.13 18.91 1.75
CA GLU A 131 3.98 19.49 1.05
C GLU A 131 4.41 20.43 -0.07
N SER A 132 5.50 21.18 0.13
CA SER A 132 6.05 22.06 -0.90
C SER A 132 6.53 21.29 -2.14
N ASP A 133 7.06 20.07 -1.98
CA ASP A 133 7.47 19.23 -3.12
C ASP A 133 6.25 18.75 -3.90
N VAL A 134 5.18 18.38 -3.19
CA VAL A 134 3.89 17.97 -3.79
C VAL A 134 3.28 19.14 -4.56
N ASP A 135 3.19 20.31 -3.95
CA ASP A 135 2.65 21.52 -4.58
C ASP A 135 3.46 21.91 -5.81
N ALA A 136 4.79 21.82 -5.75
CA ALA A 136 5.67 22.09 -6.88
C ALA A 136 5.44 21.11 -8.03
N ARG A 137 5.34 19.80 -7.74
CA ARG A 137 5.07 18.78 -8.76
C ARG A 137 3.69 18.96 -9.38
N MET A 138 2.65 19.22 -8.59
CA MET A 138 1.30 19.47 -9.12
C MET A 138 1.26 20.67 -10.06
N LYS A 139 1.89 21.80 -9.67
CA LYS A 139 2.02 22.98 -10.53
C LYS A 139 2.73 22.65 -11.85
N SER A 140 3.81 21.86 -11.80
CA SER A 140 4.54 21.46 -13.00
C SER A 140 3.75 20.53 -13.93
N ALA A 141 2.85 19.73 -13.37
CA ALA A 141 1.98 18.81 -14.12
C ALA A 141 0.74 19.48 -14.72
N GLY A 142 0.55 20.80 -14.49
CA GLY A 142 -0.65 21.52 -14.89
C GLY A 142 -1.90 21.05 -14.13
N THR A 143 -1.75 20.37 -13.00
CA THR A 143 -2.85 19.98 -12.13
C THR A 143 -3.30 21.19 -11.33
N GLU A 144 -4.60 21.50 -11.33
CA GLU A 144 -5.15 22.63 -10.59
C GLU A 144 -4.87 22.50 -9.08
N SER A 145 -4.68 23.63 -8.41
CA SER A 145 -4.26 23.68 -7.00
C SER A 145 -5.33 23.19 -6.03
N ASP A 146 -6.56 22.98 -6.50
CA ASP A 146 -7.71 22.45 -5.77
C ASP A 146 -7.99 20.96 -6.05
N ALA A 147 -7.12 20.28 -6.83
CA ALA A 147 -7.29 18.87 -7.07
C ALA A 147 -7.34 18.10 -5.74
N GLY A 148 -8.29 17.16 -5.65
CA GLY A 148 -8.65 16.47 -4.41
C GLY A 148 -7.50 15.72 -3.74
N GLN A 149 -7.74 15.24 -2.51
CA GLN A 149 -6.74 14.58 -1.68
C GLN A 149 -6.09 13.38 -2.40
N PHE A 150 -6.87 12.59 -3.13
CA PHE A 150 -6.35 11.49 -3.95
C PHE A 150 -5.26 11.93 -4.94
N ALA A 151 -5.40 13.09 -5.59
CA ALA A 151 -4.41 13.60 -6.55
C ALA A 151 -3.11 13.99 -5.83
N ARG A 152 -3.23 14.69 -4.69
CA ARG A 152 -2.08 15.02 -3.83
C ARG A 152 -1.33 13.77 -3.36
N ASP A 153 -2.06 12.74 -2.92
CA ASP A 153 -1.48 11.49 -2.46
C ASP A 153 -0.83 10.69 -3.58
N THR A 154 -1.38 10.78 -4.80
CA THR A 154 -0.75 10.21 -6.00
C THR A 154 0.59 10.87 -6.27
N VAL A 155 0.65 12.20 -6.26
CA VAL A 155 1.89 12.96 -6.45
C VAL A 155 2.90 12.66 -5.35
N ARG A 156 2.47 12.65 -4.08
CA ARG A 156 3.34 12.28 -2.95
C ARG A 156 3.93 10.90 -3.14
N SER A 157 3.12 9.92 -3.55
CA SER A 157 3.57 8.54 -3.77
C SER A 157 4.61 8.45 -4.88
N GLN A 158 4.44 9.20 -5.97
CA GLN A 158 5.43 9.26 -7.06
C GLN A 158 6.77 9.83 -6.56
N LEU A 159 6.74 10.99 -5.90
CA LEU A 159 7.95 11.62 -5.33
C LEU A 159 8.62 10.71 -4.30
N THR A 160 7.84 10.00 -3.50
CA THR A 160 8.33 9.05 -2.51
C THR A 160 9.03 7.87 -3.18
N TYR A 161 8.43 7.31 -4.23
CA TYR A 161 9.02 6.23 -5.02
C TYR A 161 10.35 6.67 -5.65
N GLU A 162 10.38 7.85 -6.28
CA GLU A 162 11.59 8.42 -6.87
C GLU A 162 12.71 8.59 -5.83
N GLY A 163 12.38 9.12 -4.65
CA GLY A 163 13.34 9.28 -3.55
C GLY A 163 13.85 7.95 -3.00
N VAL A 164 12.97 6.97 -2.81
CA VAL A 164 13.34 5.60 -2.38
C VAL A 164 14.24 4.94 -3.41
N TYR A 165 13.88 5.02 -4.69
CA TYR A 165 14.67 4.48 -5.78
C TYR A 165 16.07 5.10 -5.79
N ALA A 166 16.16 6.43 -5.81
CA ALA A 166 17.44 7.15 -5.79
C ALA A 166 18.30 6.76 -4.58
N LYS A 167 17.69 6.60 -3.41
CA LYS A 167 18.37 6.20 -2.18
C LYS A 167 18.89 4.77 -2.23
N VAL A 168 18.14 3.83 -2.81
CA VAL A 168 18.54 2.42 -2.93
C VAL A 168 19.59 2.24 -4.02
N THR A 169 19.56 3.03 -5.08
CA THR A 169 20.51 2.93 -6.19
C THR A 169 21.75 3.80 -6.05
N SER A 170 21.83 4.68 -5.03
CA SER A 170 22.95 5.64 -4.89
C SER A 170 24.33 4.99 -4.85
N ASP A 171 24.39 3.76 -4.33
CA ASP A 171 25.63 3.03 -4.10
C ASP A 171 25.96 2.06 -5.23
N ILE A 172 25.16 2.05 -6.31
CA ILE A 172 25.37 1.19 -7.48
C ILE A 172 26.10 2.02 -8.55
N ALA A 173 27.41 1.79 -8.70
CA ALA A 173 28.17 2.38 -9.79
C ALA A 173 27.68 1.84 -11.15
N PRO A 174 27.50 2.68 -12.19
CA PRO A 174 27.20 2.20 -13.53
C PRO A 174 28.38 1.36 -14.02
N THR A 175 28.15 0.08 -14.31
CA THR A 175 29.17 -0.77 -14.93
C THR A 175 29.50 -0.19 -16.31
N ARG A 176 30.68 0.41 -16.44
CA ARG A 176 31.23 0.83 -17.73
C ARG A 176 31.38 -0.42 -18.59
N ARG A 177 30.63 -0.52 -19.67
CA ARG A 177 30.97 -1.46 -20.75
C ARG A 177 32.15 -0.86 -21.49
N GLU A 178 33.29 -1.54 -21.44
CA GLU A 178 34.44 -1.29 -22.31
C GLU A 178 34.15 -1.74 -23.74
#